data_AF-A0A956GCV2-F1
#
_entry.id   AF-A0A956GCV2-F1
#
_cell.length_a   1.000
_cell.length_b   1.000
_cell.length_c   1.000
_cell.angle_alpha   90.00
_cell.angle_beta   90.00
_cell.angle_gamma   90.00
#
_symmetry.space_group_name_H-M   'P 1'
#
loop_
_entity.id
_entity.type
_entity.pdbx_description
1 polymer ?
#
loop_
_entity_poly.entity_id
_entity_poly.type
_entity_poly.pdbx_seq_one_letter_code
_entity_poly.pdbx_strand_id
1 'polypeptide(L)'
;MTNRRPVLLVASAALLATTLFGCSKSAKDLQEQWTRNESAANGFATRYPDFKAVITKRIASATAAYQASQKAKGDDKLEQMKAAISMLNTAYGPLGTYEARVARIARLKRSRWVLRNPARLVRPAFDFANLKLSAAASALHASGPAVAMADMQARAQRANALLSDALTPLRRLERRGRPKTTVVVRKRRRKRR
;
A
#
# COMPACT_ATOMS: atom_id res chain seq x y z
N MET A 1 -37.11 -19.63 -47.56
CA MET A 1 -36.76 -20.28 -46.27
C MET A 1 -35.54 -19.59 -45.69
N THR A 2 -35.81 -18.65 -44.79
CA THR A 2 -34.85 -17.89 -43.99
C THR A 2 -34.49 -18.68 -42.73
N ASN A 3 -33.22 -18.69 -42.34
CA ASN A 3 -32.83 -18.63 -40.92
C ASN A 3 -31.34 -18.28 -40.79
N ARG A 4 -31.06 -16.99 -40.58
CA ARG A 4 -29.82 -16.48 -40.00
C ARG A 4 -30.16 -15.80 -38.69
N ARG A 5 -29.40 -16.13 -37.65
CA ARG A 5 -28.97 -15.37 -36.45
C ARG A 5 -28.73 -16.37 -35.30
N PRO A 6 -28.00 -16.03 -34.20
CA PRO A 6 -27.51 -14.72 -33.74
C PRO A 6 -26.00 -14.76 -33.38
N VAL A 7 -25.28 -13.71 -32.92
CA VAL A 7 -25.38 -13.04 -31.62
C VAL A 7 -24.57 -11.73 -31.64
N LEU A 8 -25.22 -10.67 -31.15
CA LEU A 8 -24.69 -9.37 -30.75
C LEU A 8 -23.76 -9.48 -29.54
N LEU A 9 -22.72 -8.62 -29.43
CA LEU A 9 -22.36 -8.02 -28.14
C LEU A 9 -21.49 -6.76 -28.31
N VAL A 10 -22.16 -5.61 -28.13
CA VAL A 10 -21.76 -4.47 -27.28
C VAL A 10 -20.32 -3.95 -27.41
N ALA A 11 -20.14 -2.92 -28.24
CA ALA A 11 -19.01 -2.00 -28.14
C ALA A 11 -19.36 -0.86 -27.15
N SER A 12 -18.98 -1.03 -25.89
CA SER A 12 -19.10 0.00 -24.86
C SER A 12 -17.95 1.01 -24.96
N ALA A 13 -18.33 2.27 -25.19
CA ALA A 13 -17.79 3.49 -24.58
C ALA A 13 -16.28 3.58 -24.29
N ALA A 14 -15.56 4.33 -25.14
CA ALA A 14 -14.32 5.00 -24.77
C ALA A 14 -14.60 6.51 -24.61
N LEU A 15 -15.13 6.88 -23.46
CA LEU A 15 -15.20 8.26 -22.97
C LEU A 15 -14.27 8.33 -21.75
N LEU A 16 -13.03 8.78 -21.95
CA LEU A 16 -12.18 9.22 -20.84
C LEU A 16 -11.52 10.53 -21.24
N ALA A 17 -12.15 11.58 -20.73
CA ALA A 17 -11.76 12.97 -20.83
C ALA A 17 -10.43 13.25 -20.10
N THR A 18 -9.71 14.20 -20.71
CA THR A 18 -8.77 15.17 -20.14
C THR A 18 -8.77 15.33 -18.61
N THR A 19 -7.63 15.07 -17.98
CA THR A 19 -7.15 15.77 -16.76
C THR A 19 -5.62 15.96 -16.90
N LEU A 20 -5.16 17.19 -17.14
CA LEU A 20 -4.58 18.13 -16.16
C LEU A 20 -3.13 17.80 -15.73
N PHE A 21 -2.20 18.62 -16.22
CA PHE A 21 -0.97 19.10 -15.57
C PHE A 21 -0.34 18.19 -14.49
N GLY A 22 0.50 17.27 -14.96
CA GLY A 22 1.64 16.77 -14.20
C GLY A 22 2.71 16.41 -15.21
N CYS A 23 3.96 16.83 -15.00
CA CYS A 23 5.08 16.38 -15.85
C CYS A 23 4.94 14.87 -16.07
N SER A 24 4.68 14.45 -17.30
CA SER A 24 4.48 13.05 -17.63
C SER A 24 5.76 12.31 -17.22
N LYS A 25 5.63 11.34 -16.31
CA LYS A 25 6.77 10.49 -15.91
C LYS A 25 7.43 9.96 -17.18
N SER A 26 8.71 10.26 -17.33
CA SER A 26 9.48 9.83 -18.48
C SER A 26 9.61 8.31 -18.50
N ALA A 27 9.99 7.74 -19.64
CA ALA A 27 10.32 6.31 -19.73
C ALA A 27 11.41 5.92 -18.72
N LYS A 28 12.35 6.82 -18.43
CA LYS A 28 13.39 6.65 -17.41
C LYS A 28 12.80 6.54 -16.01
N ASP A 29 11.88 7.43 -15.63
CA ASP A 29 11.22 7.38 -14.32
C ASP A 29 10.43 6.08 -14.12
N LEU A 30 9.77 5.60 -15.19
CA LEU A 30 9.04 4.34 -15.17
C LEU A 30 9.99 3.13 -15.07
N GLN A 31 11.14 3.17 -15.73
CA GLN A 31 12.16 2.11 -15.62
C GLN A 31 12.76 2.04 -14.20
N GLU A 32 13.06 3.18 -13.59
CA GLU A 32 13.50 3.21 -12.19
C GLU A 32 12.40 2.70 -11.24
N GLN A 33 11.16 3.09 -11.50
CA GLN A 33 10.01 2.59 -10.73
C GLN A 33 9.83 1.08 -10.89
N TRP A 34 9.99 0.54 -12.09
CA TRP A 34 10.00 -0.89 -12.35
C TRP A 34 11.07 -1.61 -11.52
N THR A 35 12.32 -1.14 -11.59
CA THR A 35 13.46 -1.76 -10.89
C THR A 35 13.23 -1.80 -9.37
N ARG A 36 12.74 -0.70 -8.79
CA ARG A 36 12.38 -0.64 -7.36
C ARG A 36 11.27 -1.62 -7.01
N ASN A 37 10.25 -1.72 -7.85
CA ASN A 37 9.10 -2.59 -7.65
C ASN A 37 9.48 -4.07 -7.76
N GLU A 38 10.26 -4.44 -8.78
CA GLU A 38 10.76 -5.79 -8.98
C GLU A 38 11.65 -6.24 -7.81
N SER A 39 12.56 -5.38 -7.35
CA SER A 39 13.36 -5.62 -6.16
C SER A 39 12.50 -5.83 -4.91
N ALA A 40 11.49 -4.97 -4.69
CA ALA A 40 10.56 -5.10 -3.58
C ALA A 40 9.77 -6.42 -3.64
N ALA A 41 9.25 -6.80 -4.82
CA ALA A 41 8.51 -8.04 -5.03
C ALA A 41 9.36 -9.28 -4.72
N ASN A 42 10.61 -9.31 -5.19
CA ASN A 42 11.56 -10.38 -4.85
C ASN A 42 11.87 -10.43 -3.34
N GLY A 43 11.98 -9.26 -2.71
CA GLY A 43 12.09 -9.16 -1.25
C GLY A 43 10.89 -9.76 -0.52
N PHE A 44 9.66 -9.50 -0.99
CA PHE A 44 8.45 -10.11 -0.44
C PHE A 44 8.43 -11.63 -0.62
N ALA A 45 8.81 -12.14 -1.78
CA ALA A 45 8.88 -13.58 -2.04
C ALA A 45 9.84 -14.31 -1.08
N THR A 46 10.89 -13.62 -0.63
CA THR A 46 11.87 -14.14 0.33
C THR A 46 11.35 -14.09 1.77
N ARG A 47 10.73 -12.97 2.17
CA ARG A 47 10.24 -12.76 3.55
C ARG A 47 8.96 -13.53 3.86
N TYR A 48 8.14 -13.82 2.85
CA TYR A 48 6.86 -14.50 2.99
C TYR A 48 6.86 -15.78 2.17
N PRO A 49 7.52 -16.87 2.64
CA PRO A 49 7.65 -18.12 1.90
C PRO A 49 6.30 -18.73 1.53
N ASP A 50 5.28 -18.59 2.39
CA ASP A 50 3.91 -19.03 2.11
C ASP A 50 3.31 -18.37 0.86
N PHE A 51 3.81 -17.20 0.45
CA PHE A 51 3.33 -16.47 -0.72
C PHE A 51 4.31 -16.53 -1.89
N LYS A 52 5.48 -17.18 -1.73
CA LYS A 52 6.57 -17.17 -2.71
C LYS A 52 6.09 -17.57 -4.10
N ALA A 53 5.38 -18.70 -4.22
CA ALA A 53 4.92 -19.20 -5.51
C ALA A 53 4.00 -18.19 -6.25
N VAL A 54 3.04 -17.61 -5.53
CA VAL A 54 2.10 -16.62 -6.07
C VAL A 54 2.80 -15.32 -6.45
N ILE A 55 3.75 -14.86 -5.63
CA ILE A 55 4.55 -13.66 -5.92
C ILE A 55 5.44 -13.89 -7.14
N THR A 56 6.18 -15.00 -7.20
CA THR A 56 7.04 -15.35 -8.34
C THR A 56 6.25 -15.47 -9.64
N LYS A 57 5.08 -16.12 -9.61
CA LYS A 57 4.18 -16.20 -10.78
C LYS A 57 3.79 -14.80 -11.26
N ARG A 58 3.47 -13.89 -10.34
CA ARG A 58 3.08 -12.52 -10.69
C ARG A 58 4.25 -11.68 -11.21
N ILE A 59 5.44 -11.83 -10.63
CA ILE A 59 6.67 -11.21 -11.14
C ILE A 59 6.87 -11.64 -12.60
N ALA A 60 6.84 -12.94 -12.88
CA ALA A 60 7.00 -13.45 -14.25
C ALA A 60 5.98 -12.85 -15.24
N SER A 61 4.69 -12.81 -14.87
CA SER A 61 3.66 -12.19 -15.72
C SER A 61 3.90 -10.70 -15.97
N ALA A 62 4.29 -9.96 -14.93
CA ALA A 62 4.56 -8.53 -15.06
C ALA A 62 5.85 -8.24 -15.82
N THR A 63 6.90 -9.05 -15.65
CA THR A 63 8.15 -8.94 -16.41
C THR A 63 7.90 -9.19 -17.89
N ALA A 64 7.08 -10.19 -18.24
CA ALA A 64 6.68 -10.42 -19.63
C ALA A 64 5.95 -9.20 -20.23
N ALA A 65 4.99 -8.62 -19.50
CA ALA A 65 4.29 -7.40 -19.94
C ALA A 65 5.22 -6.18 -20.04
N TYR A 66 6.17 -6.04 -19.11
CA TYR A 66 7.16 -4.98 -19.14
C TYR A 66 8.09 -5.13 -20.36
N GLN A 67 8.58 -6.33 -20.63
CA GLN A 67 9.41 -6.61 -21.82
C GLN A 67 8.63 -6.37 -23.13
N ALA A 68 7.34 -6.71 -23.17
CA ALA A 68 6.48 -6.37 -24.31
C ALA A 68 6.38 -4.84 -24.50
N SER A 69 6.22 -4.08 -23.41
CA SER A 69 6.14 -2.61 -23.47
C SER A 69 7.41 -1.95 -24.00
N GLN A 70 8.58 -2.57 -23.84
CA GLN A 70 9.84 -2.04 -24.39
C GLN A 70 9.85 -1.98 -25.93
N LYS A 71 9.02 -2.81 -26.59
CA LYS A 71 8.89 -2.85 -28.06
C LYS A 71 7.92 -1.79 -28.61
N ALA A 72 7.07 -1.22 -27.77
CA ALA A 72 6.17 -0.13 -28.15
C ALA A 72 6.93 1.20 -28.31
N LYS A 73 6.29 2.19 -28.94
CA LYS A 73 6.86 3.52 -29.19
C LYS A 73 5.97 4.61 -28.61
N GLY A 74 6.52 5.79 -28.37
CA GLY A 74 5.77 6.97 -27.93
C GLY A 74 4.95 6.72 -26.66
N ASP A 75 3.72 7.21 -26.66
CA ASP A 75 2.81 7.13 -25.50
C ASP A 75 2.39 5.69 -25.17
N ASP A 76 2.20 4.83 -26.19
CA ASP A 76 1.85 3.42 -25.99
C ASP A 76 2.88 2.69 -25.12
N LYS A 77 4.17 3.02 -25.28
CA LYS A 77 5.24 2.49 -24.42
C LYS A 77 5.02 2.89 -22.97
N LEU A 78 4.75 4.16 -22.71
CA LEU A 78 4.56 4.68 -21.36
C LEU A 78 3.33 4.07 -20.70
N GLU A 79 2.24 3.89 -21.43
CA GLU A 79 1.02 3.25 -20.94
C GLU A 79 1.22 1.78 -20.60
N GLN A 80 1.85 1.03 -21.50
CA GLN A 80 2.13 -0.39 -21.26
C GLN A 80 3.13 -0.60 -20.12
N MET A 81 4.14 0.27 -19.98
CA MET A 81 5.04 0.26 -18.81
C MET A 81 4.27 0.53 -17.51
N LYS A 82 3.38 1.53 -17.49
CA LYS A 82 2.53 1.82 -16.32
C LYS A 82 1.63 0.64 -15.99
N ALA A 83 1.05 -0.03 -16.99
CA ALA A 83 0.22 -1.21 -16.79
C ALA A 83 1.01 -2.37 -16.15
N ALA A 84 2.22 -2.66 -16.64
CA ALA A 84 3.09 -3.68 -16.05
C ALA A 84 3.50 -3.34 -14.61
N ILE A 85 3.85 -2.08 -14.34
CA ILE A 85 4.16 -1.57 -13.00
C ILE A 85 2.95 -1.70 -12.05
N SER A 86 1.75 -1.35 -12.53
CA SER A 86 0.50 -1.46 -11.78
C SER A 86 0.18 -2.93 -11.46
N MET A 87 0.42 -3.83 -12.40
CA MET A 87 0.23 -5.27 -12.24
C MET A 87 1.07 -5.82 -11.08
N LEU A 88 2.32 -5.38 -10.95
CA LEU A 88 3.20 -5.73 -9.84
C LEU A 88 2.67 -5.09 -8.54
N ASN A 89 2.49 -3.76 -8.51
CA ASN A 89 2.12 -3.00 -7.32
C ASN A 89 0.81 -3.44 -6.65
N THR A 90 -0.22 -3.70 -7.45
CA THR A 90 -1.54 -4.13 -6.95
C THR A 90 -1.48 -5.47 -6.23
N ALA A 91 -0.55 -6.35 -6.63
CA ALA A 91 -0.40 -7.67 -6.04
C ALA A 91 0.14 -7.61 -4.60
N TYR A 92 1.27 -6.93 -4.37
CA TYR A 92 1.93 -6.90 -3.07
C TYR A 92 1.72 -5.60 -2.28
N GLY A 93 0.98 -4.62 -2.80
CA GLY A 93 0.65 -3.38 -2.09
C GLY A 93 0.10 -3.60 -0.66
N PRO A 94 -0.77 -4.60 -0.43
CA PRO A 94 -1.19 -4.98 0.92
C PRO A 94 -0.04 -5.46 1.83
N LEU A 95 0.94 -6.21 1.32
CA LEU A 95 2.12 -6.64 2.08
C LEU A 95 3.03 -5.46 2.43
N GLY A 96 3.23 -4.53 1.48
CA GLY A 96 3.96 -3.29 1.76
C GLY A 96 3.27 -2.43 2.82
N THR A 97 1.93 -2.38 2.80
CA THR A 97 1.14 -1.71 3.84
C THR A 97 1.31 -2.40 5.21
N TYR A 98 1.36 -3.72 5.23
CA TYR A 98 1.58 -4.51 6.44
C TYR A 98 2.94 -4.17 7.06
N GLU A 99 4.03 -4.25 6.28
CA GLU A 99 5.38 -3.92 6.77
C GLU A 99 5.48 -2.48 7.26
N ALA A 100 4.91 -1.53 6.53
CA ALA A 100 4.89 -0.12 6.92
C ALA A 100 4.14 0.09 8.26
N ARG A 101 3.05 -0.65 8.49
CA ARG A 101 2.29 -0.58 9.76
C ARG A 101 3.06 -1.22 10.91
N VAL A 102 3.68 -2.38 10.70
CA VAL A 102 4.55 -3.03 11.71
C VAL A 102 5.68 -2.07 12.12
N ALA A 103 6.40 -1.51 11.14
CA ALA A 103 7.47 -0.54 11.39
C ALA A 103 6.95 0.71 12.12
N ARG A 104 5.76 1.20 11.76
CA ARG A 104 5.14 2.35 12.44
C ARG A 104 4.78 2.04 13.89
N ILE A 105 4.26 0.86 14.20
CA ILE A 105 3.98 0.43 15.57
C ILE A 105 5.28 0.38 16.38
N ALA A 106 6.32 -0.26 15.84
CA ALA A 106 7.64 -0.34 16.48
C ALA A 106 8.21 1.07 16.78
N ARG A 107 8.13 1.98 15.80
CA ARG A 107 8.54 3.39 15.97
C ARG A 107 7.74 4.09 17.08
N LEU A 108 6.41 3.90 17.12
CA LEU A 108 5.56 4.53 18.12
C LEU A 108 5.83 4.01 19.53
N LYS A 109 6.09 2.70 19.69
CA LYS A 109 6.48 2.11 20.99
C LYS A 109 7.78 2.71 21.54
N ARG A 110 8.67 3.20 20.68
CA ARG A 110 9.93 3.88 21.05
C ARG A 110 9.82 5.41 21.03
N SER A 111 8.66 5.96 20.70
CA SER A 111 8.51 7.41 20.54
C SER A 111 8.52 8.11 21.90
N ARG A 112 9.42 9.09 22.05
CA ARG A 112 9.46 9.96 23.25
C ARG A 112 8.09 10.58 23.57
N TRP A 113 7.30 10.89 22.54
CA TRP A 113 5.97 11.50 22.72
C TRP A 113 4.97 10.50 23.30
N VAL A 114 5.07 9.22 22.95
CA VAL A 114 4.24 8.18 23.57
C VAL A 114 4.70 7.94 25.01
N LEU A 115 6.01 7.84 25.23
CA LEU A 115 6.60 7.55 26.54
C LEU A 115 6.47 8.70 27.57
N ARG A 116 6.15 9.92 27.14
CA ARG A 116 5.80 11.05 28.04
C ARG A 116 4.47 10.85 28.78
N ASN A 117 3.63 9.92 28.35
CA ASN A 117 2.35 9.66 29.01
C ASN A 117 2.56 8.79 30.26
N PRO A 118 1.69 8.88 31.29
CA PRO A 118 1.75 8.02 32.46
C PRO A 118 1.76 6.53 32.11
N ALA A 119 2.54 5.73 32.85
CA ALA A 119 2.70 4.29 32.60
C ALA A 119 1.37 3.52 32.54
N ARG A 120 0.38 3.93 33.36
CA ARG A 120 -0.99 3.36 33.35
C ARG A 120 -1.73 3.50 32.02
N LEU A 121 -1.34 4.45 31.16
CA LEU A 121 -1.89 4.62 29.81
C LEU A 121 -1.02 3.94 28.74
N VAL A 122 0.31 3.94 28.95
CA VAL A 122 1.26 3.39 27.98
C VAL A 122 1.22 1.87 27.96
N ARG A 123 1.26 1.22 29.14
CA ARG A 123 1.31 -0.26 29.25
C ARG A 123 0.13 -0.93 28.52
N PRO A 124 -1.15 -0.57 28.77
CA PRO A 124 -2.26 -1.21 28.07
C PRO A 124 -2.23 -0.98 26.55
N ALA A 125 -1.77 0.19 26.10
CA ALA A 125 -1.63 0.47 24.67
C ALA A 125 -0.53 -0.39 24.01
N PHE A 126 0.55 -0.69 24.73
CA PHE A 126 1.61 -1.56 24.26
C PHE A 126 1.16 -3.02 24.23
N ASP A 127 0.47 -3.48 25.27
CA ASP A 127 -0.06 -4.84 25.36
C ASP A 127 -1.08 -5.08 24.25
N PHE A 128 -2.02 -4.15 24.04
CA PHE A 128 -2.96 -4.21 22.93
C PHE A 128 -2.25 -4.22 21.56
N ALA A 129 -1.20 -3.41 21.38
CA ALA A 129 -0.43 -3.42 20.15
C ALA A 129 0.32 -4.74 19.92
N ASN A 130 0.87 -5.35 20.97
CA ASN A 130 1.53 -6.67 20.90
C ASN A 130 0.52 -7.78 20.54
N LEU A 131 -0.65 -7.77 21.18
CA LEU A 131 -1.74 -8.70 20.87
C LEU A 131 -2.16 -8.61 19.39
N LYS A 132 -2.31 -7.38 18.88
CA LYS A 132 -2.70 -7.16 17.48
C LYS A 132 -1.56 -7.48 16.49
N LEU A 133 -0.30 -7.30 16.88
CA LEU A 133 0.86 -7.73 16.09
C LEU A 133 0.90 -9.25 15.95
N SER A 134 0.73 -10.01 17.04
CA SER A 134 0.71 -11.47 17.00
C SER A 134 -0.49 -12.00 16.21
N ALA A 135 -1.67 -11.41 16.40
CA ALA A 135 -2.85 -11.76 15.62
C ALA A 135 -2.68 -11.44 14.12
N ALA A 136 -2.03 -10.32 13.78
CA ALA A 136 -1.77 -9.95 12.39
C ALA A 136 -0.76 -10.90 11.72
N ALA A 137 0.31 -11.27 12.42
CA ALA A 137 1.25 -12.28 11.94
C ALA A 137 0.53 -13.63 11.74
N SER A 138 -0.26 -14.07 12.72
CA SER A 138 -1.04 -15.30 12.62
C SER A 138 -1.99 -15.27 11.42
N ALA A 139 -2.73 -14.18 11.21
CA ALA A 139 -3.65 -14.01 10.08
C ALA A 139 -2.93 -14.07 8.72
N LEU A 140 -1.67 -13.64 8.66
CA LEU A 140 -0.87 -13.72 7.45
C LEU A 140 -0.48 -15.17 7.12
N HIS A 141 -0.21 -15.98 8.14
CA HIS A 141 0.26 -17.37 8.02
C HIS A 141 -0.84 -18.45 8.22
N ALA A 142 -2.08 -18.05 8.47
CA ALA A 142 -3.14 -18.91 9.04
C ALA A 142 -3.57 -20.15 8.23
N SER A 143 -3.09 -20.37 7.00
CA SER A 143 -3.59 -21.49 6.17
C SER A 143 -2.54 -22.02 5.18
N GLY A 144 -1.27 -22.09 5.60
CA GLY A 144 -0.19 -22.64 4.79
C GLY A 144 0.07 -21.83 3.51
N PRO A 145 0.73 -22.41 2.48
CA PRO A 145 1.08 -21.69 1.26
C PRO A 145 -0.18 -21.20 0.53
N ALA A 146 -0.20 -19.92 0.15
CA ALA A 146 -1.26 -19.38 -0.68
C ALA A 146 -1.12 -19.93 -2.11
N VAL A 147 -2.23 -20.40 -2.66
CA VAL A 147 -2.32 -20.91 -4.04
C VAL A 147 -2.82 -19.85 -5.01
N ALA A 148 -3.52 -18.82 -4.51
CA ALA A 148 -4.05 -17.73 -5.32
C ALA A 148 -3.64 -16.34 -4.79
N MET A 149 -3.58 -15.37 -5.73
CA MET A 149 -3.32 -13.96 -5.41
C MET A 149 -4.39 -13.37 -4.48
N ALA A 150 -5.65 -13.74 -4.71
CA ALA A 150 -6.77 -13.28 -3.89
C ALA A 150 -6.61 -13.70 -2.42
N ASP A 151 -6.13 -14.92 -2.16
CA ASP A 151 -5.89 -15.42 -0.79
C ASP A 151 -4.80 -14.61 -0.10
N MET A 152 -3.67 -14.36 -0.79
CA MET A 152 -2.59 -13.53 -0.28
C MET A 152 -3.09 -12.12 0.07
N GLN A 153 -3.85 -11.50 -0.84
CA GLN A 153 -4.42 -10.17 -0.63
C GLN A 153 -5.40 -10.16 0.55
N ALA A 154 -6.28 -11.15 0.65
CA ALA A 154 -7.25 -11.27 1.74
C ALA A 154 -6.55 -11.42 3.11
N ARG A 155 -5.53 -12.29 3.20
CA ARG A 155 -4.73 -12.45 4.42
C ARG A 155 -4.00 -11.16 4.80
N ALA A 156 -3.36 -10.51 3.84
CA ALA A 156 -2.69 -9.24 4.06
C ALA A 156 -3.67 -8.13 4.48
N GLN A 157 -4.87 -8.08 3.91
CA GLN A 157 -5.91 -7.10 4.31
C GLN A 157 -6.41 -7.35 5.73
N ARG A 158 -6.66 -8.61 6.12
CA ARG A 158 -7.03 -8.98 7.49
C ARG A 158 -5.92 -8.59 8.48
N ALA A 159 -4.67 -8.91 8.17
CA ALA A 159 -3.52 -8.52 8.97
C ALA A 159 -3.41 -6.99 9.09
N ASN A 160 -3.59 -6.27 7.99
CA ASN A 160 -3.59 -4.80 7.98
C ASN A 160 -4.68 -4.21 8.88
N ALA A 161 -5.91 -4.75 8.85
CA ALA A 161 -7.00 -4.29 9.71
C ALA A 161 -6.61 -4.39 11.21
N LEU A 162 -6.05 -5.52 11.63
CA LEU A 162 -5.56 -5.71 13.00
C LEU A 162 -4.47 -4.70 13.38
N LEU A 163 -3.52 -4.42 12.47
CA LEU A 163 -2.50 -3.40 12.72
C LEU A 163 -3.07 -1.97 12.73
N SER A 164 -4.19 -1.72 12.04
CA SER A 164 -4.92 -0.44 12.12
C SER A 164 -5.42 -0.20 13.54
N ASP A 165 -6.02 -1.22 14.13
CA ASP A 165 -6.52 -1.18 15.51
C ASP A 165 -5.37 -0.87 16.47
N ALA A 166 -4.26 -1.59 16.33
CA ALA A 166 -3.05 -1.42 17.15
C ALA A 166 -2.52 0.02 17.15
N LEU A 167 -2.60 0.69 15.99
CA LEU A 167 -2.10 2.06 15.82
C LEU A 167 -2.97 3.11 16.52
N THR A 168 -4.26 2.84 16.74
CA THR A 168 -5.22 3.81 17.29
C THR A 168 -4.83 4.32 18.69
N PRO A 169 -4.63 3.46 19.71
CA PRO A 169 -4.23 3.92 21.04
C PRO A 169 -2.84 4.57 21.04
N LEU A 170 -1.88 4.02 20.28
CA LEU A 170 -0.53 4.57 20.17
C LEU A 170 -0.51 5.99 19.57
N ARG A 171 -1.30 6.23 18.51
CA ARG A 171 -1.46 7.57 17.91
C ARG A 171 -2.14 8.55 18.86
N ARG A 172 -3.08 8.08 19.69
CA ARG A 172 -3.71 8.92 20.73
C ARG A 172 -2.67 9.36 21.76
N LEU A 173 -1.82 8.45 22.23
CA LEU A 173 -0.73 8.78 23.16
C LEU A 173 0.31 9.70 22.53
N GLU A 174 0.70 9.45 21.28
CA GLU A 174 1.64 10.30 20.56
C GLU A 174 1.11 11.75 20.46
N ARG A 175 -0.17 11.92 20.11
CA ARG A 175 -0.80 13.26 20.05
C ARG A 175 -0.84 13.92 21.42
N ARG A 176 -1.16 13.17 22.48
CA ARG A 176 -1.24 13.70 23.85
C ARG A 176 0.12 14.17 24.39
N GLY A 177 1.20 13.46 24.05
CA GLY A 177 2.54 13.82 24.54
C GLY A 177 3.26 14.89 23.72
N ARG A 178 2.74 15.29 22.56
CA ARG A 178 3.29 16.39 21.77
C ARG A 178 3.00 17.73 22.46
N PRO A 179 3.95 18.68 22.46
CA PRO A 179 3.69 20.03 22.94
C PRO A 179 2.55 20.65 22.13
N LYS A 180 1.59 21.28 22.81
CA LYS A 180 0.55 22.05 22.14
C LYS A 180 1.19 23.32 21.60
N THR A 181 1.14 23.53 20.29
CA THR A 181 1.54 24.82 19.70
C THR A 181 0.50 25.85 20.14
N THR A 182 0.86 26.69 21.11
CA THR A 182 0.02 27.84 21.48
C THR A 182 0.08 28.82 20.31
N VAL A 183 -0.97 28.87 19.49
CA VAL A 183 -1.09 29.93 18.48
C VAL A 183 -1.32 31.23 19.25
N VAL A 184 -0.26 32.02 19.40
CA VAL A 184 -0.35 33.35 19.97
C VAL A 184 -1.09 34.23 18.97
N VAL A 185 -2.41 34.32 19.12
CA VAL A 185 -3.22 35.29 18.39
C VAL A 185 -2.83 36.67 18.93
N ARG A 186 -1.87 37.34 18.27
CA ARG A 186 -1.57 38.75 18.52
C ARG A 186 -2.82 39.57 18.20
N LYS A 187 -3.63 39.87 19.22
CA LYS A 187 -4.68 40.89 19.13
C LYS A 187 -3.99 42.22 18.77
N ARG A 188 -4.02 42.60 17.48
CA ARG A 188 -3.66 43.95 17.04
C ARG A 188 -4.65 44.91 17.73
N ARG A 189 -4.22 45.56 18.81
CA ARG A 189 -4.91 46.73 19.37
C ARG A 189 -4.97 47.79 18.27
N ARG A 190 -6.13 47.94 17.62
CA ARG A 190 -6.46 49.15 16.84
C ARG A 190 -6.41 50.32 17.82
N LYS A 191 -5.36 51.13 17.77
CA LYS A 191 -5.37 52.49 18.32
C LYS A 191 -6.47 53.25 17.56
N ARG A 192 -7.60 53.51 18.22
CA ARG A 192 -8.50 54.59 17.82
C ARG A 192 -7.77 55.89 18.13
N ARG A 193 -7.43 56.65 17.10
CA ARG A 193 -7.25 58.09 17.19
C ARG A 193 -8.61 58.71 16.88
#